data_AF-A0A0C2DAY5-F1
#
_entry.id   AF-A0A0C2DAY5-F1
#
_cell.length_a   1.000
_cell.length_b   1.000
_cell.length_c   1.000
_cell.angle_alpha   90.00
_cell.angle_beta   90.00
_cell.angle_gamma   90.00
#
_symmetry.space_group_name_H-M   'P 1'
#
loop_
_entity.id
_entity.type
_entity.pdbx_description
1 polymer ?
#
loop_
_entity_poly.entity_id
_entity_poly.type
_entity_poly.pdbx_seq_one_letter_code
_entity_poly.pdbx_strand_id
1 'polypeptide(L)'
;MINDSDDDPTRSCVAAEQLLAGAWDDARKQEIHAAIEASGIEYGPQTWRALETTLDAYTGEWLAMHRNACEATYVHHQQSTRCFT
;
A
#
# COMPACT_ATOMS: atom_id res chain seq x y z
N MET A 1 -6.97 -18.39 -29.55
CA MET A 1 -6.83 -18.75 -28.12
C MET A 1 -6.66 -17.44 -27.38
N ILE A 2 -7.77 -16.79 -27.04
CA ILE A 2 -7.75 -15.63 -26.13
C ILE A 2 -7.69 -16.23 -24.73
N ASN A 3 -6.64 -15.93 -23.99
CA ASN A 3 -6.49 -16.39 -22.61
C ASN A 3 -7.17 -15.35 -21.72
N ASP A 4 -8.45 -15.57 -21.44
CA ASP A 4 -9.36 -14.72 -20.66
C ASP A 4 -9.01 -14.67 -19.15
N SER A 5 -7.74 -14.89 -18.79
CA SER A 5 -7.30 -15.08 -17.39
C SER A 5 -6.55 -13.88 -16.80
N ASP A 6 -6.50 -12.75 -17.51
CA ASP A 6 -5.86 -11.52 -17.03
C ASP A 6 -6.80 -10.58 -16.26
N ASP A 7 -8.12 -10.83 -16.28
CA ASP A 7 -9.11 -10.08 -15.50
C ASP A 7 -9.48 -10.86 -14.22
N ASP A 8 -8.49 -11.07 -13.35
CA ASP A 8 -8.75 -11.48 -11.96
C ASP A 8 -8.88 -10.21 -11.11
N PRO A 9 -10.10 -9.76 -10.76
CA PRO A 9 -10.30 -8.49 -10.07
C PRO A 9 -9.69 -8.48 -8.67
N THR A 10 -9.52 -9.64 -8.03
CA THR A 10 -8.80 -9.78 -6.75
C THR A 10 -7.33 -9.41 -6.87
N ARG A 11 -6.68 -9.65 -8.02
CA ARG A 11 -5.31 -9.20 -8.28
C ARG A 11 -5.16 -7.68 -8.28
N SER A 12 -6.21 -6.93 -8.64
CA SER A 12 -6.20 -5.47 -8.59
C SER A 12 -6.29 -4.91 -7.16
N CYS A 13 -7.06 -5.57 -6.27
CA CYS A 13 -7.13 -5.20 -4.85
C CYS A 13 -5.79 -5.41 -4.12
N VAL A 14 -4.94 -6.30 -4.62
CA VAL A 14 -3.61 -6.64 -4.07
C VAL A 14 -2.49 -5.78 -4.69
N ALA A 15 -2.80 -4.82 -5.58
CA ALA A 15 -1.80 -3.90 -6.13
C ALA A 15 -1.56 -2.66 -5.26
N ALA A 16 -2.10 -2.62 -4.04
CA ALA A 16 -2.02 -1.47 -3.15
C ALA A 16 -0.57 -1.14 -2.73
N GLU A 17 0.31 -2.12 -2.71
CA GLU A 17 1.75 -1.97 -2.47
C GLU A 17 2.40 -1.09 -3.54
N GLN A 18 1.91 -1.11 -4.79
CA GLN A 18 2.40 -0.23 -5.85
C GLN A 18 2.04 1.23 -5.61
N LEU A 19 0.99 1.51 -4.82
CA LEU A 19 0.60 2.87 -4.46
C LEU A 19 1.57 3.50 -3.45
N LEU A 20 2.39 2.69 -2.77
CA LEU A 20 3.45 3.17 -1.87
C LEU A 20 4.77 3.43 -2.60
N ALA A 21 4.91 2.98 -3.86
CA ALA A 21 6.11 3.23 -4.64
C ALA A 21 6.39 4.73 -4.78
N GLY A 22 7.62 5.13 -4.49
CA GLY A 22 8.08 6.52 -4.44
C GLY A 22 7.58 7.34 -3.24
N ALA A 23 6.55 6.87 -2.52
CA ALA A 23 6.01 7.54 -1.33
C ALA A 23 6.62 7.00 -0.03
N TRP A 24 6.59 5.68 0.15
CA TRP A 24 7.17 4.97 1.29
C TRP A 24 7.62 3.56 0.89
N ASP A 25 8.65 3.51 0.05
CA ASP A 25 9.34 2.29 -0.38
C ASP A 25 10.78 2.26 0.13
N ASP A 26 11.50 1.16 -0.14
CA ASP A 26 12.88 0.97 0.35
C ASP A 26 13.84 2.05 -0.16
N ALA A 27 13.67 2.51 -1.41
CA ALA A 27 14.48 3.58 -1.96
C ALA A 27 14.27 4.88 -1.20
N ARG A 28 13.00 5.27 -0.97
CA ARG A 28 12.64 6.45 -0.19
C ARG A 28 13.15 6.37 1.25
N LYS A 29 13.05 5.19 1.87
CA LYS A 29 13.57 4.95 3.22
C LYS A 29 15.08 5.22 3.29
N GLN A 30 15.84 4.66 2.35
CA GLN A 30 17.29 4.86 2.28
C GLN A 30 17.67 6.34 2.08
N GLU A 31 16.98 7.05 1.17
CA GLU A 31 17.20 8.48 0.94
C GLU A 31 17.00 9.31 2.22
N ILE A 32 15.90 9.07 2.94
CA ILE A 32 15.60 9.79 4.18
C ILE A 32 16.58 9.43 5.28
N HIS A 33 16.92 8.15 5.44
CA HIS A 33 17.91 7.71 6.42
C HIS A 33 19.26 8.40 6.18
N ALA A 34 19.74 8.40 4.95
CA ALA A 34 20.99 9.06 4.57
C ALA A 34 20.93 10.58 4.80
N ALA A 35 19.79 11.23 4.55
CA ALA A 35 19.62 12.66 4.83
C ALA A 35 19.66 12.97 6.33
N ILE A 36 19.07 12.11 7.17
CA ILE A 36 19.13 12.23 8.63
C ILE A 36 20.56 12.01 9.12
N GLU A 37 21.27 11.01 8.61
CA GLU A 37 22.68 10.79 8.96
C GLU A 37 23.56 11.97 8.54
N ALA A 38 23.38 12.49 7.32
CA ALA A 38 24.13 13.62 6.79
C ALA A 38 23.88 14.94 7.55
N SER A 39 22.75 15.06 8.25
CA SER A 39 22.45 16.23 9.07
C SER A 39 23.36 16.36 10.30
N GLY A 40 24.02 15.26 10.71
CA GLY A 40 24.98 15.25 11.82
C GLY A 40 24.38 15.49 13.21
N ILE A 41 23.06 15.40 13.33
CA ILE A 41 22.37 15.65 14.60
C ILE A 41 22.51 14.42 15.51
N GLU A 42 22.86 14.63 16.78
CA GLU A 42 23.14 13.56 17.75
C GLU A 42 22.00 12.54 17.89
N TYR A 43 20.75 13.02 17.87
CA TYR A 43 19.56 12.18 17.99
C TYR A 43 19.04 11.62 16.65
N GLY A 44 19.74 11.86 15.54
CA GLY A 44 19.37 11.40 14.19
C GLY A 44 19.03 9.90 14.12
N PRO A 45 19.87 8.98 14.65
CA PRO A 45 19.57 7.54 14.65
C PRO A 45 18.32 7.14 15.46
N GLN A 46 17.93 7.95 16.43
CA GLN A 46 16.71 7.72 17.23
C GLN A 46 15.49 8.24 16.45
N THR A 47 15.62 9.41 15.83
CA THR A 47 14.60 9.98 14.95
C THR A 47 14.31 9.06 13.76
N TRP A 48 15.34 8.52 13.10
CA TRP A 48 15.14 7.59 11.99
C TRP A 48 14.35 6.35 12.42
N ARG A 49 14.76 5.68 13.50
CA ARG A 49 14.07 4.48 14.00
C ARG A 49 12.61 4.74 14.35
N ALA A 50 12.32 5.87 15.01
CA ALA A 50 10.96 6.26 15.33
C ALA A 50 10.13 6.51 14.06
N LEU A 51 10.69 7.26 13.11
CA LEU A 51 10.05 7.58 11.83
C LEU A 51 9.74 6.31 11.04
N GLU A 52 10.74 5.44 10.86
CA GLU A 52 10.61 4.18 10.13
C GLU A 52 9.53 3.29 10.75
N THR A 53 9.60 3.08 12.06
CA THR A 53 8.63 2.24 12.79
C THR A 53 7.20 2.78 12.66
N THR A 54 7.01 4.10 12.81
CA THR A 54 5.68 4.71 12.74
C THR A 54 5.09 4.63 11.33
N LEU A 55 5.88 4.92 10.30
CA LEU A 55 5.39 4.91 8.93
C LEU A 55 5.19 3.48 8.40
N ASP A 56 6.00 2.52 8.82
CA ASP A 56 5.79 1.10 8.50
C ASP A 56 4.49 0.56 9.11
N ALA A 57 4.21 0.92 10.36
CA ALA A 57 2.95 0.55 11.00
C ALA A 57 1.75 1.17 10.26
N TYR A 58 1.82 2.47 9.99
CA TYR A 58 0.75 3.20 9.32
C TYR A 58 0.48 2.67 7.91
N THR A 59 1.53 2.44 7.12
CA THR A 59 1.37 1.89 5.76
C THR A 59 0.83 0.47 5.77
N GLY A 60 1.22 -0.35 6.74
CA GLY A 60 0.63 -1.67 6.96
C GLY A 60 -0.87 -1.62 7.24
N GLU A 61 -1.32 -0.74 8.15
CA GLU A 61 -2.74 -0.55 8.46
C GLU A 61 -3.52 -0.02 7.24
N TRP A 62 -2.94 0.94 6.52
CA TRP A 62 -3.54 1.51 5.32
C TRP A 62 -3.73 0.46 4.20
N LEU A 63 -2.73 -0.38 3.94
CA LEU A 63 -2.83 -1.47 2.96
C LEU A 63 -3.92 -2.48 3.34
N ALA A 64 -4.06 -2.80 4.62
CA ALA A 64 -5.13 -3.67 5.11
C ALA A 64 -6.52 -3.03 4.90
N MET A 65 -6.68 -1.75 5.24
CA MET A 65 -7.91 -1.01 5.00
C MET A 65 -8.26 -0.90 3.51
N HIS A 66 -7.25 -0.64 2.66
CA HIS A 66 -7.44 -0.51 1.22
C HIS A 66 -7.94 -1.82 0.60
N ARG A 67 -7.33 -2.95 0.97
CA ARG A 67 -7.80 -4.29 0.55
C ARG A 67 -9.23 -4.54 1.00
N ASN A 68 -9.53 -4.32 2.28
CA ASN A 68 -10.88 -4.52 2.81
C ASN A 68 -11.93 -3.66 2.07
N ALA A 69 -11.61 -2.40 1.75
CA ALA A 69 -12.50 -1.52 1.01
C ALA A 69 -12.70 -2.00 -0.45
N CYS A 70 -11.63 -2.40 -1.13
CA CYS A 70 -11.69 -2.93 -2.50
C CYS A 70 -12.55 -4.21 -2.56
N GLU A 71 -12.33 -5.14 -1.63
CA GLU A 71 -13.09 -6.38 -1.52
C GLU A 71 -14.57 -6.12 -1.19
N ALA A 72 -14.87 -5.20 -0.27
CA ALA A 72 -16.24 -4.84 0.07
C ALA A 72 -16.99 -4.28 -1.15
N THR A 73 -16.39 -3.35 -1.89
CA THR A 73 -16.99 -2.81 -3.11
C THR A 73 -17.20 -3.90 -4.17
N TYR A 74 -16.24 -4.82 -4.34
CA TYR A 74 -16.39 -5.94 -5.25
C TYR A 74 -17.57 -6.86 -4.89
N VAL A 75 -17.71 -7.23 -3.61
CA VAL A 75 -18.84 -8.05 -3.12
C VAL A 75 -20.19 -7.36 -3.36
N HIS A 76 -20.26 -6.03 -3.31
CA HIS A 76 -21.48 -5.27 -3.59
C HIS A 76 -21.85 -5.18 -5.08
N HIS A 77 -20.91 -5.42 -6.01
CA HIS A 77 -21.20 -5.39 -7.45
C HIS A 77 -21.88 -6.67 -7.99
N GLN A 78 -22.06 -7.71 -7.19
CA GLN A 78 -22.80 -8.92 -7.60
C GLN A 78 -24.34 -8.82 -7.47
N GLN A 79 -24.92 -7.68 -7.06
CA GLN A 79 -26.37 -7.55 -6.79
C GLN A 79 -27.21 -6.87 -7.88
N SER A 80 -26.71 -6.59 -9.08
CA SER A 80 -27.53 -5.97 -10.15
C SER A 80 -27.82 -6.84 -11.38
N THR A 81 -27.39 -8.10 -11.45
CA THR A 81 -27.70 -8.98 -12.60
C THR A 81 -29.04 -9.72 -12.52
N ARG A 82 -29.93 -9.39 -11.59
CA ARG A 82 -31.27 -10.02 -11.57
C ARG A 82 -32.39 -9.09 -11.11
N CYS A 83 -32.73 -8.12 -11.96
CA CYS A 83 -34.13 -7.74 -12.13
C CYS A 83 -34.61 -8.40 -13.44
N PHE A 84 -34.99 -9.68 -13.36
CA PHE A 84 -35.66 -10.35 -14.46
C PHE A 84 -37.16 -10.08 -14.33
N THR A 85 -37.71 -9.67 -15.47
CA THR A 85 -39.02 -9.07 -15.76
C THR A 85 -40.22 -9.91 -15.35
#